data_AF-A0A396Z567-F1
#
_entry.id   AF-A0A396Z567-F1
#
_cell.length_a   1.000
_cell.length_b   1.000
_cell.length_c   1.000
_cell.angle_alpha   90.00
_cell.angle_beta   90.00
_cell.angle_gamma   90.00
#
_symmetry.space_group_name_H-M   'P 1'
#
loop_
_entity.id
_entity.type
_entity.pdbx_description
1 polymer ?
#
loop_
_entity_poly.entity_id
_entity_poly.type
_entity_poly.pdbx_seq_one_letter_code
_entity_poly.pdbx_strand_id
1 'polypeptide(L)'
;MRKFAAINLNTKIDSELAEADFTVNDNFYCKPNLGDLLDSTWEKWLGKINADKMKDSNLFIFIFRDAMGPDEIGDENRSLSDQILRIDSSLRINDIFFNEPTHRPFVLTGEYEKDSVTLQTISEINKPISLVSPKNAITKESIRTVYEISNSLSALYENIDSFGRIARGIRAFEKGIASYHYEDRFHSFVRTLEAFIYLMPGEGKKEFAKRVF
;
A
#
# COMPACT_ATOMS: atom_id res chain seq x y z
N MET A 1 11.75 -19.35 11.92
CA MET A 1 10.52 -18.56 12.08
C MET A 1 10.68 -17.29 11.25
N ARG A 2 9.65 -16.91 10.47
CA ARG A 2 9.64 -15.66 9.71
C ARG A 2 8.53 -14.78 10.22
N LYS A 3 8.74 -13.48 10.21
CA LYS A 3 7.68 -12.49 10.40
C LYS A 3 7.15 -12.05 9.07
N PHE A 4 5.88 -11.64 9.05
CA PHE A 4 5.26 -11.11 7.86
C PHE A 4 4.45 -9.86 8.16
N ALA A 5 4.31 -9.04 7.12
CA ALA A 5 3.16 -8.15 7.00
C ALA A 5 2.48 -8.38 5.66
N ALA A 6 1.17 -8.15 5.61
CA ALA A 6 0.38 -8.34 4.42
C ALA A 6 -0.64 -7.23 4.24
N ILE A 7 -1.00 -6.95 3.00
CA ILE A 7 -2.17 -6.14 2.64
C ILE A 7 -3.05 -6.93 1.69
N ASN A 8 -4.36 -6.94 1.95
CA ASN A 8 -5.34 -7.57 1.07
C ASN A 8 -6.07 -6.52 0.23
N LEU A 9 -6.35 -6.87 -1.02
CA LEU A 9 -6.98 -6.03 -2.02
C LEU A 9 -8.11 -6.82 -2.69
N ASN A 10 -9.17 -6.09 -3.05
CA ASN A 10 -10.22 -6.60 -3.92
C ASN A 10 -10.32 -5.65 -5.11
N THR A 11 -9.63 -5.97 -6.20
CA THR A 11 -9.33 -5.03 -7.30
C THR A 11 -9.26 -5.75 -8.63
N LYS A 12 -9.29 -5.03 -9.75
CA LYS A 12 -9.07 -5.65 -11.06
C LYS A 12 -7.61 -6.13 -11.15
N ILE A 13 -7.40 -7.43 -11.31
CA ILE A 13 -6.09 -8.05 -11.58
C ILE A 13 -6.11 -8.71 -12.95
N ASP A 14 -4.94 -8.86 -13.59
CA ASP A 14 -4.83 -9.60 -14.84
C ASP A 14 -4.95 -11.11 -14.62
N SER A 15 -5.23 -11.85 -15.70
CA SER A 15 -5.40 -13.31 -15.63
C SER A 15 -4.14 -14.01 -15.15
N GLU A 16 -2.97 -13.50 -15.54
CA GLU A 16 -1.70 -14.07 -15.16
C GLU A 16 -1.41 -13.99 -13.65
N LEU A 17 -1.82 -12.91 -12.98
CA LEU A 17 -1.70 -12.77 -11.53
C LEU A 17 -2.84 -13.47 -10.79
N ALA A 18 -4.00 -13.66 -11.43
CA ALA A 18 -5.14 -14.38 -10.86
C ALA A 18 -4.92 -15.89 -10.76
N GLU A 19 -4.09 -16.47 -11.64
CA GLU A 19 -3.92 -17.93 -11.75
C GLU A 19 -2.84 -18.50 -10.82
N ALA A 20 -1.85 -17.71 -10.41
CA ALA A 20 -0.70 -18.21 -9.67
C ALA A 20 -0.10 -17.18 -8.72
N ASP A 21 0.51 -17.70 -7.65
CA ASP A 21 1.37 -16.93 -6.75
C ASP A 21 2.51 -16.29 -7.57
N PHE A 22 2.84 -15.05 -7.23
CA PHE A 22 3.89 -14.29 -7.91
C PHE A 22 4.93 -13.82 -6.91
N THR A 23 6.19 -14.18 -7.12
CA THR A 23 7.30 -13.81 -6.24
C THR A 23 8.19 -12.79 -6.95
N VAL A 24 8.41 -11.63 -6.32
CA VAL A 24 9.38 -10.64 -6.81
C VAL A 24 10.76 -10.97 -6.28
N ASN A 25 10.86 -11.36 -5.01
CA ASN A 25 12.05 -11.91 -4.36
C ASN A 25 11.67 -12.69 -3.10
N ASP A 26 12.65 -13.26 -2.39
CA ASP A 26 12.44 -14.11 -1.21
C ASP A 26 11.63 -13.45 -0.07
N ASN A 27 11.60 -12.11 -0.04
CA ASN A 27 10.95 -11.32 1.00
C ASN A 27 9.71 -10.56 0.49
N PHE A 28 9.36 -10.68 -0.79
CA PHE A 28 8.22 -9.98 -1.37
C PHE A 28 7.47 -10.90 -2.35
N TYR A 29 6.24 -11.24 -1.99
CA TYR A 29 5.39 -12.11 -2.82
C TYR A 29 3.93 -11.65 -2.81
N CYS A 30 3.19 -12.11 -3.81
CA CYS A 30 1.77 -11.86 -3.98
C CYS A 30 1.02 -13.17 -4.20
N LYS A 31 -0.23 -13.23 -3.73
CA LYS A 31 -1.10 -14.40 -3.82
C LYS A 31 -2.52 -13.95 -4.18
N PRO A 32 -3.17 -14.51 -5.21
CA PRO A 32 -4.50 -14.08 -5.63
C PRO A 32 -5.60 -14.44 -4.61
N ASN A 33 -5.44 -15.50 -3.83
CA ASN A 33 -6.43 -15.89 -2.84
C ASN A 33 -5.74 -16.68 -1.72
N LEU A 34 -6.13 -16.47 -0.46
CA LEU A 34 -5.68 -17.30 0.65
C LEU A 34 -6.28 -18.71 0.63
N GLY A 35 -7.41 -18.92 -0.06
CA GLY A 35 -8.08 -20.21 -0.18
C GLY A 35 -8.45 -20.76 1.19
N ASP A 36 -8.12 -22.02 1.41
CA ASP A 36 -8.41 -22.73 2.67
C ASP A 36 -7.56 -22.26 3.87
N LEU A 37 -6.60 -21.34 3.67
CA LEU A 37 -5.87 -20.72 4.79
C LEU A 37 -6.81 -19.91 5.70
N LEU A 38 -7.93 -19.40 5.17
CA LEU A 38 -8.97 -18.70 5.94
C LEU A 38 -9.92 -19.70 6.61
N ASP A 39 -9.37 -20.51 7.51
CA ASP A 39 -10.10 -21.51 8.26
C ASP A 39 -10.94 -20.91 9.41
N SER A 40 -11.54 -21.79 10.22
CA SER A 40 -12.30 -21.38 11.42
C SER A 40 -11.45 -20.62 12.45
N THR A 41 -10.12 -20.71 12.39
CA THR A 41 -9.19 -19.99 13.28
C THR A 41 -9.15 -18.52 12.90
N TRP A 42 -9.06 -18.21 11.61
CA TRP A 42 -9.13 -16.83 11.11
C TRP A 42 -10.49 -16.18 11.40
N GLU A 43 -11.59 -16.91 11.29
CA GLU A 43 -12.91 -16.40 11.68
C GLU A 43 -12.99 -16.05 13.16
N LYS A 44 -12.34 -16.83 14.04
CA LYS A 44 -12.27 -16.53 15.47
C LYS A 44 -11.42 -15.29 15.75
N TRP A 45 -10.32 -15.09 15.01
CA TRP A 45 -9.43 -13.94 15.20
C TRP A 45 -10.00 -12.64 14.64
N LEU A 46 -10.59 -12.68 13.44
CA LEU A 46 -11.08 -11.51 12.72
C LEU A 46 -12.52 -11.15 13.08
N GLY A 47 -13.29 -12.12 13.55
CA GLY A 47 -14.74 -12.10 13.52
C GLY A 47 -15.26 -12.39 12.10
N LYS A 48 -16.49 -12.93 12.04
CA LYS A 48 -17.12 -13.37 10.80
C LYS A 48 -17.12 -12.30 9.69
N ILE A 49 -17.50 -11.07 10.03
CA ILE A 49 -17.60 -9.97 9.05
C ILE A 49 -16.26 -9.67 8.37
N ASN A 50 -15.17 -9.61 9.13
CA ASN A 50 -13.86 -9.29 8.56
C ASN A 50 -13.24 -10.50 7.86
N ALA A 51 -13.50 -11.71 8.34
CA ALA A 51 -13.13 -12.93 7.64
C ALA A 51 -13.83 -13.03 6.28
N ASP A 52 -15.12 -12.71 6.19
CA ASP A 52 -15.85 -12.68 4.93
C ASP A 52 -15.26 -11.63 3.96
N LYS A 53 -14.96 -10.41 4.43
CA LYS A 53 -14.24 -9.40 3.61
C LYS A 53 -12.88 -9.90 3.11
N MET A 54 -12.12 -10.64 3.94
CA MET A 54 -10.85 -11.21 3.50
C MET A 54 -11.04 -12.31 2.45
N LYS A 55 -12.07 -13.15 2.59
CA LYS A 55 -12.42 -14.16 1.58
C LYS A 55 -12.81 -13.52 0.24
N ASP A 56 -13.42 -12.34 0.28
CA ASP A 56 -13.76 -11.55 -0.91
C ASP A 56 -12.54 -10.86 -1.57
N SER A 57 -11.36 -10.94 -0.96
CA SER A 57 -10.14 -10.35 -1.51
C SER A 57 -9.54 -11.25 -2.58
N ASN A 58 -9.12 -10.64 -3.69
CA ASN A 58 -8.57 -11.35 -4.84
C ASN A 58 -7.09 -11.06 -5.09
N LEU A 59 -6.44 -10.35 -4.17
CA LEU A 59 -4.99 -10.19 -4.16
C LEU A 59 -4.50 -9.91 -2.75
N PHE A 60 -3.47 -10.63 -2.34
CA PHE A 60 -2.73 -10.39 -1.12
C PHE A 60 -1.28 -10.11 -1.48
N ILE A 61 -0.72 -9.04 -0.91
CA ILE A 61 0.68 -8.68 -1.08
C ILE A 61 1.34 -8.83 0.28
N PHE A 62 2.45 -9.53 0.31
CA PHE A 62 3.14 -9.90 1.52
C PHE A 62 4.58 -9.46 1.47
N ILE A 63 5.08 -9.11 2.65
CA ILE A 63 6.49 -8.94 2.93
C ILE A 63 6.91 -9.88 4.06
N PHE A 64 8.09 -10.46 3.95
CA PHE A 64 8.66 -11.32 4.98
C PHE A 64 10.00 -10.78 5.49
N ARG A 65 10.32 -11.16 6.73
CA ARG A 65 11.65 -10.98 7.32
C ARG A 65 11.96 -12.14 8.23
N ASP A 66 13.20 -12.60 8.24
CA ASP A 66 13.65 -13.60 9.21
C ASP A 66 13.73 -12.94 10.59
N ALA A 67 13.22 -13.61 11.62
CA ALA A 67 13.25 -13.07 12.99
C ALA A 67 14.69 -13.11 13.54
N MET A 68 15.16 -12.00 14.12
CA MET A 68 16.51 -11.94 14.70
C MET A 68 16.61 -12.54 16.11
N GLY A 69 15.47 -12.68 16.81
CA GLY A 69 15.38 -13.30 18.14
C GLY A 69 14.06 -13.00 18.85
N PRO A 70 13.81 -13.61 20.03
CA PRO A 70 12.54 -13.44 20.77
C PRO A 70 12.37 -12.08 21.46
N ASP A 71 13.44 -11.28 21.66
CA ASP A 71 13.36 -10.03 22.44
C ASP A 71 13.12 -8.76 21.59
N GLU A 72 13.15 -8.85 20.26
CA GLU A 72 12.99 -7.70 19.35
C GLU A 72 11.59 -7.63 18.71
N ILE A 73 10.58 -8.22 19.37
CA ILE A 73 9.31 -8.54 18.69
C ILE A 73 8.55 -7.29 18.23
N GLY A 74 8.52 -6.24 19.05
CA GLY A 74 7.74 -5.03 18.79
C GLY A 74 8.26 -4.19 17.63
N ASP A 75 9.57 -3.98 17.57
CA ASP A 75 10.20 -3.09 16.58
C ASP A 75 10.21 -3.70 15.18
N GLU A 76 10.39 -5.02 15.08
CA GLU A 76 10.31 -5.73 13.80
C GLU A 76 8.91 -5.65 13.17
N ASN A 77 7.85 -5.83 13.96
CA ASN A 77 6.47 -5.75 13.48
C ASN A 77 6.08 -4.34 13.06
N ARG A 78 6.57 -3.34 13.80
CA ARG A 78 6.40 -1.93 13.43
C ARG A 78 7.12 -1.62 12.12
N SER A 79 8.36 -2.09 11.97
CA SER A 79 9.14 -1.93 10.74
C SER A 79 8.46 -2.57 9.53
N LEU A 80 7.90 -3.77 9.68
CA LEU A 80 7.12 -4.44 8.63
C LEU A 80 5.80 -3.70 8.35
N SER A 81 5.07 -3.27 9.37
CA SER A 81 3.89 -2.41 9.21
C SER A 81 4.21 -1.15 8.41
N ASP A 82 5.30 -0.46 8.73
CA ASP A 82 5.71 0.75 8.02
C ASP A 82 6.08 0.43 6.56
N GLN A 83 6.71 -0.73 6.31
CA GLN A 83 7.07 -1.17 4.97
C GLN A 83 5.86 -1.53 4.11
N ILE A 84 4.86 -2.24 4.67
CA ILE A 84 3.64 -2.58 3.91
C ILE A 84 2.78 -1.33 3.66
N LEU A 85 2.79 -0.35 4.57
CA LEU A 85 2.16 0.95 4.32
C LEU A 85 2.86 1.73 3.20
N ARG A 86 4.19 1.64 3.07
CA ARG A 86 4.91 2.19 1.90
C ARG A 86 4.53 1.47 0.60
N ILE A 87 4.25 0.16 0.65
CA ILE A 87 3.73 -0.58 -0.50
C ILE A 87 2.33 -0.07 -0.87
N ASP A 88 1.43 0.16 0.10
CA ASP A 88 0.13 0.80 -0.12
C ASP A 88 0.28 2.17 -0.79
N SER A 89 1.16 3.04 -0.28
CA SER A 89 1.50 4.32 -0.91
C SER A 89 1.99 4.15 -2.35
N SER A 90 2.85 3.16 -2.59
CA SER A 90 3.45 2.90 -3.90
C SER A 90 2.42 2.41 -4.92
N LEU A 91 1.47 1.57 -4.50
CA LEU A 91 0.32 1.17 -5.31
C LEU A 91 -0.52 2.40 -5.69
N ARG A 92 -0.71 3.37 -4.79
CA ARG A 92 -1.47 4.61 -5.06
C ARG A 92 -0.74 5.51 -6.05
N ILE A 93 0.58 5.60 -5.93
CA ILE A 93 1.42 6.39 -6.85
C ILE A 93 1.46 5.74 -8.23
N ASN A 94 1.54 4.41 -8.31
CA ASN A 94 1.62 3.66 -9.57
C ASN A 94 0.26 3.53 -10.29
N ASP A 95 -0.73 4.39 -9.98
CA ASP A 95 -2.07 4.42 -10.59
C ASP A 95 -2.88 3.10 -10.41
N ILE A 96 -2.42 2.20 -9.54
CA ILE A 96 -3.05 0.89 -9.34
C ILE A 96 -4.32 0.99 -8.48
N PHE A 97 -4.39 1.99 -7.59
CA PHE A 97 -5.47 2.14 -6.60
C PHE A 97 -6.67 3.02 -7.01
N PHE A 98 -6.77 3.43 -8.28
CA PHE A 98 -8.06 3.94 -8.78
C PHE A 98 -9.10 2.82 -8.97
N ASN A 99 -8.70 1.57 -8.73
CA ASN A 99 -9.63 0.49 -8.45
C ASN A 99 -10.15 0.68 -7.03
N GLU A 100 -11.39 1.16 -6.85
CA GLU A 100 -12.00 1.19 -5.53
C GLU A 100 -12.10 -0.24 -5.00
N PRO A 101 -11.37 -0.60 -3.93
CA PRO A 101 -11.59 -1.89 -3.33
C PRO A 101 -13.00 -1.91 -2.75
N THR A 102 -13.71 -3.02 -2.95
CA THR A 102 -15.11 -3.21 -2.52
C THR A 102 -15.27 -2.93 -1.02
N HIS A 103 -14.22 -3.23 -0.24
CA HIS A 103 -14.09 -2.90 1.19
C HIS A 103 -12.74 -2.22 1.45
N ARG A 104 -12.57 -1.69 2.68
CA ARG A 104 -11.27 -1.16 3.11
C ARG A 104 -10.23 -2.29 3.12
N PRO A 105 -8.99 -2.05 2.61
CA PRO A 105 -7.90 -2.99 2.78
C PRO A 105 -7.57 -3.17 4.27
N PHE A 106 -7.19 -4.39 4.64
CA PHE A 106 -6.56 -4.69 5.92
C PHE A 106 -5.06 -4.79 5.73
N VAL A 107 -4.34 -4.23 6.70
CA VAL A 107 -2.94 -4.52 6.95
C VAL A 107 -2.86 -5.52 8.09
N LEU A 108 -2.12 -6.59 7.87
CA LEU A 108 -1.92 -7.70 8.79
C LEU A 108 -0.45 -7.78 9.14
N THR A 109 -0.14 -8.13 10.39
CA THR A 109 1.19 -8.61 10.75
C THR A 109 1.11 -9.88 11.58
N GLY A 110 2.16 -10.68 11.52
CA GLY A 110 2.22 -11.90 12.27
C GLY A 110 3.48 -12.70 12.03
N GLU A 111 3.42 -13.96 12.44
CA GLU A 111 4.50 -14.93 12.34
C GLU A 111 4.09 -16.12 11.49
N TYR A 112 5.05 -16.65 10.76
CA TYR A 112 4.94 -17.85 9.95
C TYR A 112 6.04 -18.84 10.37
N GLU A 113 5.62 -20.01 10.84
CA GLU A 113 6.50 -21.12 11.22
C GLU A 113 5.89 -22.45 10.81
N LYS A 114 6.61 -23.25 10.01
CA LYS A 114 6.30 -24.66 9.70
C LYS A 114 4.81 -24.88 9.41
N ASP A 115 4.29 -24.09 8.47
CA ASP A 115 2.89 -24.14 8.00
C ASP A 115 1.83 -23.63 8.98
N SER A 116 2.24 -23.05 10.10
CA SER A 116 1.36 -22.29 10.99
C SER A 116 1.54 -20.79 10.78
N VAL A 117 0.41 -20.08 10.71
CA VAL A 117 0.36 -18.61 10.68
C VAL A 117 -0.26 -18.14 11.97
N THR A 118 0.41 -17.25 12.69
CA THR A 118 -0.15 -16.57 13.87
C THR A 118 -0.30 -15.09 13.56
N LEU A 119 -1.55 -14.59 13.59
CA LEU A 119 -1.81 -13.16 13.46
C LEU A 119 -1.53 -12.44 14.78
N GLN A 120 -0.87 -11.30 14.68
CA GLN A 120 -0.56 -10.45 15.83
C GLN A 120 -1.29 -9.12 15.77
N THR A 121 -1.34 -8.49 14.59
CA THR A 121 -2.10 -7.25 14.39
C THR A 121 -2.93 -7.29 13.12
N ILE A 122 -4.10 -6.65 13.20
CA ILE A 122 -4.99 -6.39 12.07
C ILE A 122 -5.41 -4.92 12.17
N SER A 123 -5.26 -4.17 11.09
CA SER A 123 -5.71 -2.79 11.00
C SER A 123 -6.35 -2.52 9.64
N GLU A 124 -7.49 -1.84 9.62
CA GLU A 124 -8.05 -1.32 8.36
C GLU A 124 -7.32 -0.04 7.97
N ILE A 125 -7.04 0.13 6.68
CA ILE A 125 -6.54 1.39 6.13
C ILE A 125 -7.64 2.09 5.31
N ASN A 126 -7.52 3.42 5.22
CA ASN A 126 -8.48 4.21 4.47
C ASN A 126 -8.40 3.86 2.97
N LYS A 127 -9.55 3.49 2.39
CA LYS A 127 -9.65 3.37 0.94
C LYS A 127 -9.56 4.74 0.26
N PRO A 128 -8.92 4.85 -0.91
CA PRO A 128 -9.02 6.06 -1.71
C PRO A 128 -10.47 6.31 -2.12
N ILE A 129 -10.84 7.56 -2.29
CA ILE A 129 -12.17 7.94 -2.79
C ILE A 129 -12.02 8.16 -4.29
N SER A 130 -12.42 7.18 -5.09
CA SER A 130 -12.39 7.32 -6.53
C SER A 130 -13.68 7.96 -7.03
N LEU A 131 -13.53 8.96 -7.91
CA LEU A 131 -14.66 9.51 -8.66
C LEU A 131 -14.75 8.90 -10.07
N VAL A 132 -13.84 7.98 -10.40
CA VAL A 132 -13.71 7.41 -11.74
C VAL A 132 -13.44 5.91 -11.64
N SER A 133 -14.10 5.11 -12.46
CA SER A 133 -13.83 3.68 -12.50
C SER A 133 -12.38 3.42 -12.91
N PRO A 134 -11.75 2.41 -12.33
CA PRO A 134 -10.41 2.00 -12.73
C PRO A 134 -10.34 1.64 -14.21
N LYS A 135 -9.23 2.00 -14.85
CA LYS A 135 -8.98 1.61 -16.23
C LYS A 135 -8.12 0.34 -16.34
N ASN A 136 -7.14 0.18 -15.45
CA ASN A 136 -6.09 -0.81 -15.61
C ASN A 136 -6.14 -1.91 -14.54
N ALA A 137 -5.88 -3.14 -14.97
CA ALA A 137 -5.70 -4.27 -14.08
C ALA A 137 -4.30 -4.23 -13.46
N ILE A 138 -4.15 -4.76 -12.23
CA ILE A 138 -2.84 -5.03 -11.65
C ILE A 138 -2.19 -6.18 -12.40
N THR A 139 -0.95 -5.97 -12.82
CA THR A 139 -0.14 -6.98 -13.53
C THR A 139 1.07 -7.33 -12.69
N LYS A 140 1.75 -8.44 -13.03
CA LYS A 140 3.04 -8.79 -12.42
C LYS A 140 4.07 -7.66 -12.53
N GLU A 141 4.07 -6.96 -13.66
CA GLU A 141 5.00 -5.85 -13.88
C GLU A 141 4.67 -4.64 -13.01
N SER A 142 3.40 -4.32 -12.86
CA SER A 142 2.98 -3.22 -11.99
C SER A 142 3.31 -3.50 -10.52
N ILE A 143 3.27 -4.77 -10.10
CA ILE A 143 3.75 -5.22 -8.78
C ILE A 143 5.27 -5.04 -8.61
N ARG A 144 6.09 -5.33 -9.64
CA ARG A 144 7.54 -5.06 -9.59
C ARG A 144 7.81 -3.57 -9.45
N THR A 145 7.14 -2.74 -10.25
CA THR A 145 7.27 -1.28 -10.16
C THR A 145 6.86 -0.77 -8.78
N VAL A 146 5.79 -1.31 -8.18
CA VAL A 146 5.38 -0.98 -6.80
C VAL A 146 6.48 -1.29 -5.80
N TYR A 147 7.12 -2.45 -5.91
CA TYR A 147 8.23 -2.82 -5.05
C TYR A 147 9.40 -1.84 -5.18
N GLU A 148 9.77 -1.46 -6.41
CA GLU A 148 10.83 -0.47 -6.68
C GLU A 148 10.51 0.92 -6.14
N ILE A 149 9.27 1.40 -6.34
CA ILE A 149 8.80 2.67 -5.78
C ILE A 149 8.88 2.62 -4.25
N SER A 150 8.48 1.50 -3.62
CA SER A 150 8.50 1.39 -2.16
C SER A 150 9.90 1.45 -1.56
N ASN A 151 10.89 0.87 -2.24
CA ASN A 151 12.30 0.97 -1.86
C ASN A 151 12.80 2.42 -2.02
N SER A 152 12.40 3.08 -3.11
CA SER A 152 12.71 4.50 -3.34
C SER A 152 12.07 5.40 -2.28
N LEU A 153 10.84 5.11 -1.86
CA LEU A 153 10.18 5.81 -0.75
C LEU A 153 10.90 5.58 0.57
N SER A 154 11.38 4.36 0.84
CA SER A 154 12.19 4.08 2.05
C SER A 154 13.43 4.95 2.08
N ALA A 155 14.22 4.93 0.99
CA ALA A 155 15.43 5.73 0.88
C ALA A 155 15.14 7.24 1.00
N LEU A 156 14.02 7.71 0.43
CA LEU A 156 13.57 9.09 0.54
C LEU A 156 13.24 9.48 1.99
N TYR A 157 12.54 8.61 2.74
CA TYR A 157 12.18 8.88 4.13
C TYR A 157 13.36 8.74 5.10
N GLU A 158 14.32 7.87 4.81
CA GLU A 158 15.58 7.79 5.56
C GLU A 158 16.43 9.07 5.37
N ASN A 159 16.28 9.73 4.22
CA ASN A 159 16.99 10.98 3.88
C ASN A 159 16.04 12.19 3.88
N ILE A 160 15.08 12.22 4.80
CA ILE A 160 13.98 13.18 4.80
C ILE A 160 14.43 14.64 4.84
N ASP A 161 15.58 14.95 5.45
CA ASP A 161 16.11 16.31 5.53
C ASP A 161 16.53 16.82 4.14
N SER A 162 17.02 15.92 3.28
CA SER A 162 17.39 16.24 1.89
C SER A 162 16.18 16.27 0.96
N PHE A 163 15.16 15.43 1.22
CA PHE A 163 14.01 15.23 0.34
C PHE A 163 12.68 15.71 0.93
N GLY A 164 12.72 16.55 1.96
CA GLY A 164 11.54 16.92 2.74
C GLY A 164 10.43 17.58 1.91
N ARG A 165 10.79 18.28 0.84
CA ARG A 165 9.82 18.83 -0.13
C ARG A 165 9.03 17.73 -0.84
N ILE A 166 9.72 16.75 -1.40
CA ILE A 166 9.10 15.63 -2.13
C ILE A 166 8.24 14.80 -1.18
N ALA A 167 8.75 14.50 0.02
CA ALA A 167 8.00 13.79 1.06
C ALA A 167 6.69 14.51 1.43
N ARG A 168 6.72 15.84 1.57
CA ARG A 168 5.50 16.64 1.79
C ARG A 168 4.55 16.56 0.60
N GLY A 169 5.07 16.54 -0.62
CA GLY A 169 4.29 16.33 -1.84
C GLY A 169 3.55 15.00 -1.84
N ILE A 170 4.24 13.91 -1.53
CA ILE A 170 3.65 12.56 -1.44
C ILE A 170 2.57 12.51 -0.36
N ARG A 171 2.84 13.04 0.84
CA ARG A 171 1.84 13.10 1.93
C ARG A 171 0.62 13.95 1.54
N ALA A 172 0.83 15.05 0.82
CA ALA A 172 -0.26 15.86 0.30
C ALA A 172 -1.09 15.07 -0.73
N PHE A 173 -0.44 14.31 -1.62
CA PHE A 173 -1.14 13.45 -2.57
C PHE A 173 -2.02 12.43 -1.87
N GLU A 174 -1.45 11.68 -0.91
CA GLU A 174 -2.15 10.68 -0.10
C GLU A 174 -3.35 11.27 0.65
N LYS A 175 -3.16 12.46 1.24
CA LYS A 175 -4.24 13.20 1.88
C LYS A 175 -5.34 13.56 0.87
N GLY A 176 -4.97 14.01 -0.32
CA GLY A 176 -5.90 14.39 -1.37
C GLY A 176 -6.80 13.24 -1.81
N ILE A 177 -6.21 12.09 -2.15
CA ILE A 177 -6.96 10.90 -2.60
C ILE A 177 -7.82 10.26 -1.50
N ALA A 178 -7.50 10.50 -0.22
CA ALA A 178 -8.30 10.04 0.91
C ALA A 178 -9.40 11.04 1.34
N SER A 179 -9.36 12.29 0.85
CA SER A 179 -10.27 13.35 1.31
C SER A 179 -11.64 13.29 0.66
N TYR A 180 -12.69 13.29 1.47
CA TYR A 180 -14.09 13.33 1.00
C TYR A 180 -14.50 14.72 0.50
N HIS A 181 -14.07 15.79 1.18
CA HIS A 181 -14.39 17.16 0.81
C HIS A 181 -13.55 17.59 -0.41
N TYR A 182 -14.23 18.18 -1.39
CA TYR A 182 -13.61 18.54 -2.67
C TYR A 182 -12.60 19.68 -2.51
N GLU A 183 -12.84 20.61 -1.58
CA GLU A 183 -11.95 21.74 -1.27
C GLU A 183 -10.61 21.23 -0.72
N ASP A 184 -10.67 20.32 0.25
CA ASP A 184 -9.49 19.70 0.85
C ASP A 184 -8.72 18.84 -0.16
N ARG A 185 -9.43 18.14 -1.03
CA ARG A 185 -8.83 17.34 -2.12
C ARG A 185 -8.10 18.23 -3.11
N PHE A 186 -8.76 19.26 -3.62
CA PHE A 186 -8.19 20.20 -4.58
C PHE A 186 -6.94 20.88 -4.01
N HIS A 187 -7.04 21.38 -2.77
CA HIS A 187 -5.91 21.99 -2.07
C HIS A 187 -4.72 21.03 -1.90
N SER A 188 -5.01 19.77 -1.57
CA SER A 188 -3.98 18.74 -1.41
C SER A 188 -3.30 18.39 -2.73
N PHE A 189 -4.02 18.37 -3.85
CA PHE A 189 -3.43 18.19 -5.18
C PHE A 189 -2.60 19.38 -5.63
N VAL A 190 -3.04 20.62 -5.36
CA VAL A 190 -2.21 21.82 -5.61
C VAL A 190 -0.89 21.71 -4.85
N ARG A 191 -0.91 21.38 -3.55
CA ARG A 191 0.30 21.18 -2.75
C ARG A 191 1.20 20.07 -3.26
N THR A 192 0.61 19.01 -3.81
CA THR A 192 1.37 17.92 -4.45
C THR A 192 2.14 18.47 -5.63
N LEU A 193 1.47 19.18 -6.55
CA LEU A 193 2.10 19.76 -7.73
C LEU A 193 3.18 20.77 -7.36
N GLU A 194 2.92 21.64 -6.39
CA GLU A 194 3.90 22.59 -5.86
C GLU A 194 5.15 21.90 -5.31
N ALA A 195 5.03 20.69 -4.75
CA ALA A 195 6.19 19.95 -4.26
C ALA A 195 7.11 19.48 -5.39
N PHE A 196 6.57 19.11 -6.55
CA PHE A 196 7.34 18.61 -7.69
C PHE A 196 7.75 19.69 -8.70
N ILE A 197 6.98 20.77 -8.80
CA ILE A 197 7.30 21.90 -9.68
C ILE A 197 8.17 22.88 -8.90
N TYR A 198 9.46 22.92 -9.21
CA TYR A 198 10.35 23.96 -8.66
C TYR A 198 9.91 25.34 -9.17
N LEU A 199 9.08 26.04 -8.39
CA LEU A 199 8.70 27.42 -8.63
C LEU A 199 9.71 28.30 -7.89
N MET A 200 10.40 29.18 -8.60
CA MET A 200 11.25 30.18 -7.95
C MET A 200 10.39 31.11 -7.08
N PRO A 201 10.85 31.48 -5.87
CA PRO A 201 10.11 32.39 -5.00
C PRO A 201 9.71 33.67 -5.76
N GLY A 202 8.40 33.99 -5.76
CA GLY A 202 7.86 35.15 -6.49
C GLY A 202 7.45 34.91 -7.95
N GLU A 203 7.86 33.79 -8.57
CA GLU A 203 7.51 33.46 -9.95
C GLU A 203 6.37 32.45 -10.08
N GLY A 204 5.94 31.86 -8.97
CA GLY A 204 5.00 30.74 -8.94
C GLY A 204 3.72 30.95 -9.76
N LYS A 205 3.14 32.16 -9.71
CA LYS A 205 1.90 32.47 -10.45
C LYS A 205 2.11 32.54 -11.97
N LYS A 206 3.26 33.06 -12.44
CA LYS A 206 3.58 33.16 -13.87
C LYS A 206 3.99 31.80 -14.44
N GLU A 207 4.79 31.05 -13.71
CA GLU A 207 5.24 29.73 -14.17
C GLU A 207 4.13 28.68 -14.13
N PHE A 208 3.26 28.69 -13.12
CA PHE A 208 2.11 27.80 -13.06
C PHE A 208 1.15 28.05 -14.22
N ALA A 209 0.81 29.32 -14.49
CA ALA A 209 -0.08 29.68 -15.60
C ALA A 209 0.45 29.21 -16.97
N LYS A 210 1.77 29.27 -17.19
CA LYS A 210 2.40 28.80 -18.45
C LYS A 210 2.39 27.29 -18.65
N ARG A 211 2.23 26.50 -17.59
CA ARG A 211 2.34 25.03 -17.65
C ARG A 211 0.99 24.32 -17.64
N VAL A 212 -0.07 25.03 -17.22
CA VAL A 212 -1.43 24.49 -17.08
C VAL A 212 -2.35 24.96 -18.22
N PHE A 213 -2.03 26.10 -18.86
CA PHE A 213 -2.73 26.66 -20.02
C PHE A 213 -1.78 26.73 -21.22
#